data_AF-A0A2W7B4X5-F1
#
_entry.id   AF-A0A2W7B4X5-F1
#
_cell.length_a   1.000
_cell.length_b   1.000
_cell.length_c   1.000
_cell.angle_alpha   90.00
_cell.angle_beta   90.00
_cell.angle_gamma   90.00
#
_symmetry.space_group_name_H-M   'P 1'
#
loop_
_entity.id
_entity.type
_entity.pdbx_description
1 polymer ?
#
loop_
_entity_poly.entity_id
_entity_poly.type
_entity_poly.pdbx_seq_one_letter_code
_entity_poly.pdbx_strand_id
1 'polypeptide(L)'
;MSEELMTEIYNVFDPFDPPPKEAYVNCEEARGRWDVLRELGRKITRSKGATCQLYTGHRGVGKSTELLRLREWLISQNYFVVYFAANDEDIDPGDTKYVDILLACTKHLVQAIKLADENPLKGLTDWLEKRSESLKDLLLTPLTLDGLSLEQKVSEFTKITATLKAQPDNRQQIRDKISQNAPTLLQALNQFITVAKKSLPDNRKDLILIVDNLDRIVEQ
;
A
#
# COMPACT_ATOMS: atom_id res chain seq x y z
N MET A 1 36.07 -21.86 2.12
CA MET A 1 35.36 -20.72 2.73
C MET A 1 35.51 -20.82 4.23
N SER A 2 35.74 -19.71 4.94
CA SER A 2 35.72 -19.70 6.40
C SER A 2 34.27 -19.87 6.90
N GLU A 3 34.13 -20.42 8.11
CA GLU A 3 32.84 -20.57 8.79
C GLU A 3 32.17 -19.21 9.03
N GLU A 4 32.97 -18.21 9.37
CA GLU A 4 32.54 -16.81 9.54
C GLU A 4 31.89 -16.24 8.27
N LEU A 5 32.48 -16.47 7.10
CA LEU A 5 31.91 -16.02 5.82
C LEU A 5 30.60 -16.77 5.49
N MET A 6 30.47 -18.05 5.87
CA MET A 6 29.22 -18.79 5.70
C MET A 6 28.10 -18.22 6.58
N THR A 7 28.43 -17.86 7.83
CA THR A 7 27.49 -17.20 8.75
C THR A 7 27.10 -15.82 8.23
N GLU A 8 28.03 -15.03 7.72
CA GLU A 8 27.72 -13.73 7.10
C GLU A 8 26.78 -13.90 5.90
N ILE A 9 27.10 -14.81 4.98
CA ILE A 9 26.24 -15.08 3.81
C ILE A 9 24.84 -15.52 4.25
N TYR A 10 24.72 -16.46 5.19
CA TYR A 10 23.42 -16.90 5.69
C TYR A 10 22.57 -15.74 6.24
N ASN A 11 23.18 -14.85 7.02
CA ASN A 11 22.47 -13.72 7.63
C ASN A 11 22.18 -12.57 6.63
N VAL A 12 22.84 -12.54 5.48
CA VAL A 12 22.54 -11.58 4.39
C VAL A 12 21.37 -12.07 3.52
N PHE A 13 21.13 -13.38 3.45
CA PHE A 13 20.07 -13.97 2.63
C PHE A 13 18.88 -14.46 3.48
N ASP A 14 18.06 -13.52 3.97
CA ASP A 14 16.72 -13.86 4.46
C ASP A 14 15.78 -14.08 3.26
N PRO A 15 15.22 -15.29 3.05
CA PRO A 15 14.33 -15.57 1.92
C PRO A 15 13.00 -14.81 1.98
N PHE A 16 12.65 -14.23 3.13
CA PHE A 16 11.42 -13.45 3.32
C PHE A 16 11.59 -11.97 3.04
N ASP A 17 12.82 -11.48 2.93
CA ASP A 17 13.11 -10.10 2.60
C ASP A 17 13.82 -9.97 1.25
N PRO A 18 13.52 -8.93 0.46
CA PRO A 18 14.28 -8.68 -0.76
C PRO A 18 15.73 -8.36 -0.38
N PRO A 19 16.72 -8.92 -1.10
CA PRO A 19 18.12 -8.60 -0.85
C PRO A 19 18.38 -7.11 -1.12
N PRO A 20 19.47 -6.54 -0.56
CA PRO A 20 19.91 -5.19 -0.90
C PRO A 20 20.02 -4.98 -2.41
N LYS A 21 19.77 -3.75 -2.86
CA LYS A 21 19.78 -3.41 -4.29
C LYS A 21 21.11 -3.77 -4.96
N GLU A 22 22.21 -3.61 -4.23
CA GLU A 22 23.58 -3.88 -4.67
C GLU A 22 23.81 -5.37 -4.96
N ALA A 23 23.00 -6.25 -4.36
CA ALA A 23 23.05 -7.69 -4.57
C ALA A 23 22.13 -8.15 -5.71
N TYR A 24 21.49 -7.25 -6.45
CA TYR A 24 20.63 -7.61 -7.58
C TYR A 24 21.43 -8.29 -8.70
N VAL A 25 20.99 -9.48 -9.10
CA VAL A 25 21.48 -10.18 -10.28
C VAL A 25 20.35 -10.32 -11.28
N ASN A 26 20.60 -9.90 -12.52
CA ASN A 26 19.63 -10.07 -13.60
C ASN A 26 19.54 -11.54 -14.01
N CYS A 27 18.49 -12.23 -13.57
CA CYS A 27 18.21 -13.62 -13.95
C CYS A 27 17.18 -13.74 -15.08
N GLU A 28 17.00 -12.70 -15.92
CA GLU A 28 16.03 -12.69 -17.02
C GLU A 28 16.17 -13.91 -17.96
N GLU A 29 17.40 -14.32 -18.28
CA GLU A 29 17.65 -15.50 -19.13
C GLU A 29 17.07 -16.77 -18.52
N ALA A 30 17.27 -16.98 -17.21
CA ALA A 30 16.73 -18.12 -16.48
C ALA A 30 15.21 -18.06 -16.30
N ARG A 31 14.61 -16.86 -16.33
CA ARG A 31 13.16 -16.63 -16.17
C ARG A 31 12.40 -16.55 -17.50
N GLY A 32 12.99 -17.02 -18.60
CA GLY A 32 12.31 -17.06 -19.90
C GLY A 32 12.22 -15.69 -20.59
N ARG A 33 13.21 -14.82 -20.37
CA ARG A 33 13.28 -13.46 -20.93
C ARG A 33 12.16 -12.52 -20.49
N TRP A 34 11.54 -12.80 -19.34
CA TRP A 34 10.51 -11.94 -18.76
C TRP A 34 11.15 -10.81 -17.94
N ASP A 35 10.69 -9.59 -18.13
CA ASP A 35 11.20 -8.40 -17.45
C ASP A 35 10.06 -7.49 -16.99
N VAL A 36 10.05 -7.15 -15.70
CA VAL A 36 8.99 -6.35 -15.07
C VAL A 36 8.86 -4.94 -15.66
N LEU A 37 9.96 -4.32 -16.07
CA LEU A 37 9.96 -2.98 -16.67
C LEU A 37 9.35 -3.03 -18.08
N ARG A 38 9.64 -4.09 -18.83
CA ARG A 38 9.08 -4.31 -20.17
C ARG A 38 7.60 -4.63 -20.11
N GLU A 39 7.18 -5.55 -19.24
CA GLU A 39 5.82 -6.07 -19.23
C GLU A 39 4.85 -5.18 -18.46
N LEU A 40 5.24 -4.72 -17.25
CA LEU A 40 4.39 -3.86 -16.43
C LEU A 40 4.71 -2.38 -16.67
N GLY A 41 6.00 -2.01 -16.60
CA GLY A 41 6.45 -0.63 -16.72
C GLY A 41 6.03 0.04 -18.02
N ARG A 42 6.18 -0.63 -19.17
CA ARG A 42 5.72 -0.08 -20.46
C ARG A 42 4.21 0.07 -20.54
N LYS A 43 3.44 -0.85 -19.95
CA LYS A 43 1.97 -0.76 -19.92
C LYS A 43 1.52 0.44 -19.11
N ILE A 44 2.14 0.69 -17.95
CA ILE A 44 1.87 1.88 -17.13
C ILE A 44 2.21 3.15 -17.91
N THR A 45 3.43 3.22 -18.46
CA THR A 45 3.95 4.47 -19.06
C THR A 45 3.33 4.84 -20.41
N ARG A 46 2.79 3.87 -21.15
CA ARG A 46 2.15 4.10 -22.46
C ARG A 46 0.65 4.29 -22.37
N SER A 47 0.03 3.92 -21.26
CA SER A 47 -1.42 4.06 -21.09
C SER A 47 -1.82 5.53 -20.97
N LYS A 48 -2.91 5.91 -21.63
CA LYS A 48 -3.54 7.23 -21.48
C LYS A 48 -4.53 7.29 -20.31
N GLY A 49 -4.89 6.13 -19.74
CA GLY A 49 -5.82 6.01 -18.62
C GLY A 49 -5.25 5.16 -17.49
N ALA A 50 -5.99 5.09 -16.38
CA ALA A 50 -5.61 4.25 -15.24
C ALA A 50 -5.50 2.78 -15.64
N THR A 51 -4.46 2.09 -15.18
CA THR A 51 -4.28 0.65 -15.38
C THR A 51 -4.24 -0.06 -14.03
N CYS A 52 -4.85 -1.23 -13.95
CA CYS A 52 -4.67 -2.17 -12.85
C CYS A 52 -3.94 -3.41 -13.37
N GLN A 53 -2.95 -3.88 -12.61
CA GLN A 53 -2.10 -5.00 -13.00
C GLN A 53 -1.91 -5.90 -11.79
N LEU A 54 -2.07 -7.20 -12.00
CA LEU A 54 -1.81 -8.21 -10.99
C LEU A 54 -0.51 -8.93 -11.35
N TYR A 55 0.46 -8.89 -10.44
CA TYR A 55 1.74 -9.56 -10.60
C TYR A 55 1.80 -10.75 -9.65
N THR A 56 1.66 -11.96 -10.19
CA THR A 56 1.57 -13.21 -9.41
C THR A 56 2.74 -14.13 -9.65
N GLY A 57 2.93 -15.08 -8.73
CA GLY A 57 3.97 -16.11 -8.78
C GLY A 57 4.19 -16.71 -7.40
N HIS A 58 4.90 -17.84 -7.32
CA HIS A 58 5.18 -18.52 -6.05
C HIS A 58 5.96 -17.62 -5.07
N ARG A 59 5.86 -17.89 -3.77
CA ARG A 59 6.68 -17.21 -2.75
C ARG A 59 8.17 -17.51 -2.98
N GLY A 60 9.05 -16.54 -2.71
CA GLY A 60 10.49 -16.70 -2.87
C GLY A 60 11.04 -16.61 -4.30
N VAL A 61 10.20 -16.39 -5.33
CA VAL A 61 10.67 -16.27 -6.74
C VAL A 61 11.24 -14.89 -7.11
N GLY A 62 11.36 -13.97 -6.14
CA GLY A 62 11.92 -12.64 -6.37
C GLY A 62 10.93 -11.56 -6.80
N LYS A 63 9.62 -11.75 -6.58
CA LYS A 63 8.59 -10.76 -6.96
C LYS A 63 8.83 -9.39 -6.33
N SER A 64 9.06 -9.35 -5.01
CA SER A 64 9.35 -8.11 -4.27
C SER A 64 10.59 -7.39 -4.82
N THR A 65 11.64 -8.15 -5.15
CA THR A 65 12.85 -7.61 -5.77
C THR A 65 12.55 -6.94 -7.12
N GLU A 66 11.75 -7.58 -7.97
CA GLU A 66 11.34 -7.01 -9.25
C GLU A 66 10.37 -5.82 -9.09
N LEU A 67 9.46 -5.83 -8.10
CA LEU A 67 8.59 -4.70 -7.82
C LEU A 67 9.34 -3.48 -7.28
N LEU A 68 10.37 -3.69 -6.44
CA LEU A 68 11.27 -2.61 -6.00
C LEU A 68 12.07 -2.03 -7.16
N ARG A 69 12.57 -2.89 -8.06
CA ARG A 69 13.22 -2.46 -9.31
C ARG A 69 12.26 -1.66 -10.22
N LEU A 70 11.00 -2.11 -10.33
CA LEU A 70 9.95 -1.38 -11.05
C LEU A 70 9.67 -0.01 -10.41
N ARG A 71 9.56 0.04 -9.08
CA ARG A 71 9.37 1.29 -8.31
C ARG A 71 10.45 2.31 -8.64
N GLU A 72 11.72 1.92 -8.55
CA GLU A 72 12.83 2.82 -8.84
C GLU A 72 12.82 3.32 -10.28
N TRP A 73 12.56 2.42 -11.23
CA TRP A 73 12.46 2.78 -12.63
C TRP A 73 11.31 3.77 -12.86
N LEU A 74 10.13 3.54 -12.29
CA LEU A 74 8.99 4.45 -12.40
C LEU A 74 9.28 5.84 -11.79
N ILE A 75 9.98 5.88 -10.64
CA ILE A 75 10.45 7.13 -10.04
C ILE A 75 11.38 7.87 -11.01
N SER A 76 12.31 7.17 -11.66
CA SER A 76 13.22 7.75 -12.68
C SER A 76 12.48 8.26 -13.92
N GLN A 77 11.30 7.70 -14.22
CA GLN A 77 10.42 8.14 -15.29
C GLN A 77 9.50 9.31 -14.89
N ASN A 78 9.75 9.94 -13.73
CA ASN A 78 8.97 11.02 -13.12
C ASN A 78 7.56 10.63 -12.64
N TYR A 79 7.31 9.38 -12.27
CA TYR A 79 6.07 9.03 -11.56
C TYR A 79 6.22 9.23 -10.05
N PHE A 80 5.11 9.51 -9.36
CA PHE A 80 5.05 9.46 -7.91
C PHE A 80 4.61 8.06 -7.50
N VAL A 81 5.47 7.31 -6.81
CA VAL A 81 5.22 5.90 -6.49
C VAL A 81 5.03 5.74 -4.99
N VAL A 82 3.85 5.31 -4.58
CA VAL A 82 3.53 4.85 -3.24
C VAL A 82 3.70 3.34 -3.23
N TYR A 83 4.55 2.84 -2.34
CA TYR A 83 4.83 1.42 -2.18
C TYR A 83 4.61 1.04 -0.74
N PHE A 84 3.92 -0.08 -0.51
CA PHE A 84 3.89 -0.75 0.78
C PHE A 84 3.77 -2.26 0.59
N ALA A 85 4.32 -3.02 1.52
CA ALA A 85 4.10 -4.45 1.60
C ALA A 85 2.95 -4.75 2.56
N ALA A 86 2.06 -5.67 2.18
CA ALA A 86 0.88 -5.99 2.99
C ALA A 86 1.23 -6.47 4.41
N ASN A 87 2.35 -7.17 4.56
CA ASN A 87 2.85 -7.65 5.86
C ASN A 87 3.55 -6.58 6.70
N ASP A 88 3.85 -5.40 6.13
CA ASP A 88 4.43 -4.26 6.86
C ASP A 88 3.33 -3.50 7.60
N GLU A 89 2.83 -4.15 8.64
CA GLU A 89 2.06 -3.56 9.73
C GLU A 89 0.56 -3.32 9.53
N ASP A 90 0.03 -3.32 8.32
CA ASP A 90 -1.38 -2.97 8.07
C ASP A 90 -2.34 -4.13 7.93
N ILE A 91 -1.86 -5.29 7.48
CA ILE A 91 -2.69 -6.42 7.12
C ILE A 91 -2.17 -7.66 7.84
N ASP A 92 -3.09 -8.42 8.45
CA ASP A 92 -2.82 -9.73 9.05
C ASP A 92 -2.94 -10.82 7.96
N PRO A 93 -1.83 -11.45 7.51
CA PRO A 93 -1.88 -12.41 6.41
C PRO A 93 -2.72 -13.65 6.70
N GLY A 94 -2.94 -14.00 7.98
CA GLY A 94 -3.77 -15.14 8.37
C GLY A 94 -5.27 -14.83 8.35
N ASP A 95 -5.64 -13.56 8.36
CA ASP A 95 -7.02 -13.09 8.40
C ASP A 95 -7.16 -11.74 7.66
N THR A 96 -7.08 -11.80 6.34
CA THR A 96 -7.24 -10.64 5.46
C THR A 96 -8.54 -10.72 4.68
N LYS A 97 -9.30 -9.62 4.65
CA LYS A 97 -10.39 -9.41 3.69
C LYS A 97 -10.09 -8.22 2.78
N TYR A 98 -10.87 -8.07 1.72
CA TYR A 98 -10.69 -6.97 0.76
C TYR A 98 -10.77 -5.58 1.42
N VAL A 99 -11.53 -5.46 2.52
CA VAL A 99 -11.66 -4.21 3.29
C VAL A 99 -10.35 -3.80 3.93
N ASP A 100 -9.58 -4.75 4.47
CA ASP A 100 -8.27 -4.49 5.07
C ASP A 100 -7.31 -3.95 4.01
N ILE A 101 -7.31 -4.55 2.81
CA ILE A 101 -6.51 -4.08 1.66
C ILE A 101 -6.93 -2.66 1.25
N LEU A 102 -8.24 -2.39 1.16
CA LEU A 102 -8.76 -1.07 0.80
C LEU A 102 -8.36 0.02 1.82
N LEU A 103 -8.42 -0.30 3.11
CA LEU A 103 -8.03 0.62 4.18
C LEU A 103 -6.52 0.84 4.21
N ALA A 104 -5.72 -0.21 4.02
CA ALA A 104 -4.27 -0.10 3.89
C ALA A 104 -3.89 0.80 2.70
N CYS A 105 -4.49 0.58 1.51
CA CYS A 105 -4.30 1.45 0.36
C CYS A 105 -4.68 2.91 0.68
N THR A 106 -5.81 3.12 1.36
CA THR A 106 -6.26 4.46 1.77
C THR A 106 -5.23 5.12 2.68
N LYS A 107 -4.83 4.45 3.76
CA LYS A 107 -3.81 4.91 4.73
C LYS A 107 -2.51 5.30 4.03
N HIS A 108 -1.94 4.40 3.23
CA HIS A 108 -0.65 4.66 2.56
C HIS A 108 -0.74 5.81 1.56
N LEU A 109 -1.85 5.94 0.85
CA LEU A 109 -2.07 7.06 -0.06
C LEU A 109 -2.19 8.40 0.68
N VAL A 110 -2.94 8.48 1.78
CA VAL A 110 -3.08 9.73 2.55
C VAL A 110 -1.79 10.09 3.30
N GLN A 111 -0.99 9.11 3.71
CA GLN A 111 0.30 9.34 4.37
C GLN A 111 1.40 9.78 3.40
N ALA A 112 1.45 9.19 2.21
CA ALA A 112 2.53 9.46 1.27
C ALA A 112 2.42 10.83 0.61
N ILE A 113 1.19 11.32 0.38
CA ILE A 113 0.97 12.57 -0.34
C ILE A 113 0.94 13.72 0.65
N LYS A 114 1.98 14.56 0.63
CA LYS A 114 2.02 15.80 1.40
C LYS A 114 1.09 16.83 0.77
N LEU A 115 0.00 17.15 1.45
CA LEU A 115 -0.97 18.12 0.96
C LEU A 115 -0.62 19.50 1.54
N ALA A 116 -0.73 20.53 0.71
CA ALA A 116 -0.54 21.91 1.16
C ALA A 116 -1.82 22.51 1.78
N ASP A 117 -2.96 21.86 1.60
CA ASP A 117 -4.30 22.26 2.04
C ASP A 117 -5.09 21.00 2.45
N GLU A 118 -6.06 21.14 3.35
CA GLU A 118 -6.94 20.09 3.83
C GLU A 118 -8.06 19.72 2.86
N ASN A 119 -8.39 20.59 1.91
CA ASN A 119 -9.46 20.37 0.94
C ASN A 119 -9.45 18.97 0.26
N PRO A 120 -8.29 18.39 -0.13
CA PRO A 120 -8.25 17.05 -0.72
C PRO A 120 -8.67 15.93 0.25
N LEU A 121 -8.40 16.06 1.56
CA LEU A 121 -8.81 15.07 2.56
C LEU A 121 -10.25 15.20 2.98
N LYS A 122 -10.88 16.36 2.76
CA LYS A 122 -12.23 16.65 3.25
C LYS A 122 -13.23 15.54 2.96
N GLY A 123 -13.26 15.03 1.72
CA GLY A 123 -14.18 13.95 1.35
C GLY A 123 -13.97 12.65 2.15
N LEU A 124 -12.71 12.33 2.46
CA LEU A 124 -12.33 11.16 3.26
C LEU A 124 -12.58 11.40 4.76
N THR A 125 -12.31 12.60 5.28
CA THR A 125 -12.60 12.96 6.68
C THR A 125 -14.10 13.03 6.93
N ASP A 126 -14.88 13.66 6.05
CA ASP A 126 -16.35 13.70 6.14
C ASP A 126 -16.93 12.27 6.09
N TRP A 127 -16.30 11.38 5.31
CA TRP A 127 -16.69 9.98 5.25
C TRP A 127 -16.42 9.25 6.57
N LEU A 128 -15.26 9.49 7.20
CA LEU A 128 -14.93 8.95 8.51
C LEU A 128 -15.81 9.51 9.62
N GLU A 129 -16.05 10.82 9.62
CA GLU A 129 -16.80 11.54 10.65
C GLU A 129 -18.23 10.99 10.78
N LYS A 130 -18.91 10.78 9.64
CA LYS A 130 -20.25 10.16 9.58
C LYS A 130 -20.31 8.75 10.19
N ARG A 131 -19.16 8.10 10.39
CA ARG A 131 -19.03 6.73 10.90
C ARG A 131 -18.33 6.67 12.25
N SER A 132 -17.82 7.79 12.75
CA SER A 132 -17.03 7.87 13.99
C SER A 132 -17.80 7.30 15.17
N GLU A 133 -19.06 7.72 15.38
CA GLU A 133 -19.90 7.22 16.47
C GLU A 133 -20.17 5.71 16.34
N SER A 134 -20.40 5.22 15.12
CA SER A 134 -20.67 3.80 14.88
C SER A 134 -19.44 2.90 15.09
N LEU A 135 -18.24 3.47 15.06
CA LEU A 135 -16.95 2.79 15.24
C LEU A 135 -16.36 3.02 16.63
N LYS A 136 -16.89 3.96 17.41
CA LYS A 136 -16.30 4.46 18.66
C LYS A 136 -16.02 3.36 19.68
N ASP A 137 -16.97 2.45 19.88
CA ASP A 137 -16.83 1.34 20.84
C ASP A 137 -16.05 0.14 20.26
N LEU A 138 -15.76 0.16 18.96
CA LEU A 138 -15.02 -0.89 18.27
C LEU A 138 -13.53 -0.56 18.13
N LEU A 139 -13.17 0.72 18.13
CA LEU A 139 -11.80 1.19 17.97
C LEU A 139 -11.06 1.23 19.30
N LEU A 140 -9.77 0.90 19.27
CA LEU A 140 -8.88 1.04 20.44
C LEU A 140 -8.77 2.48 20.94
N THR A 141 -8.90 3.43 20.02
CA THR A 141 -8.89 4.86 20.32
C THR A 141 -9.96 5.52 19.48
N PRO A 142 -10.86 6.34 20.07
CA PRO A 142 -11.89 7.03 19.32
C PRO A 142 -11.32 7.90 18.22
N LEU A 143 -12.07 8.01 17.12
CA LEU A 143 -11.77 8.97 16.07
C LEU A 143 -12.09 10.38 16.57
N THR A 144 -11.17 11.30 16.32
CA THR A 144 -11.35 12.72 16.60
C THR A 144 -10.96 13.44 15.33
N LEU A 145 -11.86 14.21 14.70
CA LEU A 145 -11.57 14.84 13.41
C LEU A 145 -11.66 16.38 13.48
N ASP A 146 -12.44 16.88 14.44
CA ASP A 146 -12.60 18.31 14.69
C ASP A 146 -11.35 18.95 15.28
N GLY A 147 -10.99 20.14 14.78
CA GLY A 147 -9.88 20.94 15.29
C GLY A 147 -8.48 20.34 15.07
N LEU A 148 -8.38 19.22 14.35
CA LEU A 148 -7.11 18.58 14.02
C LEU A 148 -6.40 19.26 12.85
N SER A 149 -5.07 19.30 12.93
CA SER A 149 -4.21 19.57 11.77
C SER A 149 -4.33 18.47 10.71
N LEU A 150 -3.84 18.78 9.51
CA LEU A 150 -3.80 17.83 8.39
C LEU A 150 -3.09 16.53 8.76
N GLU A 151 -1.92 16.61 9.37
CA GLU A 151 -1.12 15.45 9.77
C GLU A 151 -1.87 14.58 10.78
N GLN A 152 -2.59 15.21 11.72
CA GLN A 152 -3.40 14.49 12.69
C GLN A 152 -4.62 13.83 12.03
N LYS A 153 -5.29 14.49 11.07
CA LYS A 153 -6.39 13.87 10.29
C LYS A 153 -5.93 12.65 9.50
N VAL A 154 -4.72 12.69 8.94
CA VAL A 154 -4.10 11.52 8.28
C VAL A 154 -3.87 10.38 9.27
N SER A 155 -3.48 10.68 10.51
CA SER A 155 -3.24 9.67 11.55
C SER A 155 -4.51 8.91 11.97
N GLU A 156 -5.69 9.51 11.80
CA GLU A 156 -6.98 8.85 12.12
C GLU A 156 -7.21 7.58 11.27
N PHE A 157 -6.75 7.56 10.01
CA PHE A 157 -6.82 6.35 9.17
C PHE A 157 -5.95 5.21 9.72
N THR A 158 -4.85 5.55 10.40
CA THR A 158 -3.94 4.57 11.02
C THR A 158 -4.59 3.92 12.25
N LYS A 159 -5.41 4.65 13.00
CA LYS A 159 -6.14 4.08 14.16
C LYS A 159 -7.06 2.92 13.75
N ILE A 160 -7.67 3.01 12.57
CA ILE A 160 -8.54 1.96 12.03
C ILE A 160 -7.73 0.72 11.66
N THR A 161 -6.66 0.85 10.86
CA THR A 161 -5.85 -0.31 10.47
C THR A 161 -5.15 -0.94 11.68
N ALA A 162 -4.69 -0.14 12.65
CA ALA A 162 -4.13 -0.63 13.90
C ALA A 162 -5.14 -1.42 14.75
N THR A 163 -6.39 -0.95 14.86
CA THR A 163 -7.46 -1.69 15.58
C THR A 163 -7.77 -2.99 14.86
N LEU A 164 -7.92 -2.94 13.53
CA LEU A 164 -8.14 -4.16 12.74
C LEU A 164 -7.02 -5.17 13.00
N LYS A 165 -5.76 -4.75 13.07
CA LYS A 165 -4.67 -5.68 13.41
C LYS A 165 -4.72 -6.19 14.86
N ALA A 166 -5.02 -5.33 15.82
CA ALA A 166 -4.86 -5.65 17.24
C ALA A 166 -6.07 -6.34 17.91
N GLN A 167 -7.29 -6.18 17.39
CA GLN A 167 -8.51 -6.67 18.06
C GLN A 167 -9.34 -7.64 17.19
N PRO A 168 -9.05 -8.95 17.23
CA PRO A 168 -9.78 -9.97 16.48
C PRO A 168 -11.31 -9.91 16.66
N ASP A 169 -11.78 -9.71 17.90
CA ASP A 169 -13.22 -9.70 18.24
C ASP A 169 -13.99 -8.57 17.55
N ASN A 170 -13.34 -7.41 17.36
CA ASN A 170 -13.95 -6.23 16.75
C ASN A 170 -13.76 -6.18 15.23
N ARG A 171 -12.78 -6.92 14.67
CA ARG A 171 -12.46 -6.92 13.22
C ARG A 171 -13.68 -7.11 12.36
N GLN A 172 -14.48 -8.14 12.66
CA GLN A 172 -15.62 -8.49 11.82
C GLN A 172 -16.67 -7.38 11.79
N GLN A 173 -16.99 -6.79 12.95
CA GLN A 173 -17.96 -5.69 13.04
C GLN A 173 -17.46 -4.42 12.33
N ILE A 174 -16.17 -4.09 12.46
CA ILE A 174 -15.55 -2.98 11.75
C ILE A 174 -15.62 -3.21 10.24
N ARG A 175 -15.23 -4.42 9.78
CA ARG A 175 -15.28 -4.82 8.37
C ARG A 175 -16.69 -4.75 7.82
N ASP A 176 -17.70 -5.16 8.56
CA ASP A 176 -19.10 -5.12 8.12
C ASP A 176 -19.59 -3.68 7.97
N LYS A 177 -19.33 -2.82 8.97
CA LYS A 177 -19.67 -1.39 8.91
C LYS A 177 -18.99 -0.68 7.74
N ILE A 178 -17.73 -1.01 7.45
CA ILE A 178 -17.00 -0.42 6.33
C ILE A 178 -17.47 -1.01 4.99
N SER A 179 -17.69 -2.33 4.91
CA SER A 179 -18.18 -3.03 3.71
C SER A 179 -19.52 -2.49 3.23
N GLN A 180 -20.47 -2.27 4.15
CA GLN A 180 -21.78 -1.68 3.84
C GLN A 180 -21.68 -0.31 3.18
N ASN A 181 -20.54 0.36 3.34
CA ASN A 181 -20.27 1.70 2.86
C ASN A 181 -19.12 1.77 1.86
N ALA A 182 -18.58 0.63 1.41
CA ALA A 182 -17.42 0.55 0.53
C ALA A 182 -17.57 1.38 -0.76
N PRO A 183 -18.74 1.45 -1.42
CA PRO A 183 -18.90 2.31 -2.61
C PRO A 183 -18.64 3.79 -2.33
N THR A 184 -19.10 4.29 -1.18
CA THR A 184 -18.89 5.70 -0.77
C THR A 184 -17.45 5.96 -0.33
N LEU A 185 -16.77 4.97 0.25
CA LEU A 185 -15.34 5.05 0.55
C LEU A 185 -14.51 5.14 -0.73
N LEU A 186 -14.80 4.28 -1.72
CA LEU A 186 -14.15 4.30 -3.02
C LEU A 186 -14.37 5.64 -3.74
N GLN A 187 -15.58 6.21 -3.65
CA GLN A 187 -15.86 7.53 -4.20
C GLN A 187 -14.99 8.62 -3.54
N ALA A 188 -14.94 8.65 -2.20
CA ALA A 188 -14.11 9.60 -1.46
C ALA A 188 -12.62 9.43 -1.78
N LEU A 189 -12.14 8.18 -1.87
CA LEU A 189 -10.75 7.87 -2.21
C LEU A 189 -10.40 8.29 -3.65
N ASN A 190 -11.28 8.04 -4.62
CA ASN A 190 -11.05 8.46 -6.00
C ASN A 190 -11.05 9.99 -6.14
N GLN A 191 -11.90 10.69 -5.38
CA GLN A 191 -11.90 12.15 -5.31
C GLN A 191 -10.57 12.65 -4.71
N PHE A 192 -10.15 12.07 -3.58
CA PHE A 192 -8.85 12.35 -2.97
C PHE A 192 -7.72 12.17 -3.98
N ILE A 193 -7.63 11.02 -4.66
CA ILE A 193 -6.61 10.73 -5.68
C ILE A 193 -6.63 11.77 -6.80
N THR A 194 -7.81 12.14 -7.29
CA THR A 194 -7.97 13.11 -8.38
C THR A 194 -7.42 14.49 -8.01
N VAL A 195 -7.68 14.95 -6.79
CA VAL A 195 -7.17 16.23 -6.30
C VAL A 195 -5.69 16.13 -5.93
N ALA A 196 -5.30 15.06 -5.23
CA ALA A 196 -3.94 14.79 -4.79
C ALA A 196 -2.94 14.75 -5.96
N LYS A 197 -3.35 14.20 -7.13
CA LYS A 197 -2.55 14.23 -8.36
C LYS A 197 -2.16 15.66 -8.80
N LYS A 198 -2.99 16.66 -8.51
CA LYS A 198 -2.72 18.08 -8.82
C LYS A 198 -1.75 18.72 -7.83
N SER A 199 -1.63 18.15 -6.64
CA SER A 199 -0.75 18.62 -5.56
C SER A 199 0.59 17.87 -5.51
N LEU A 200 0.84 16.95 -6.46
CA LEU A 200 2.13 16.28 -6.56
C LEU A 200 3.22 17.32 -6.90
N PRO A 201 4.46 17.13 -6.42
CA PRO A 201 5.56 18.04 -6.74
C PRO A 201 5.70 18.27 -8.24
N ASP A 202 6.09 19.50 -8.61
CA ASP A 202 6.28 19.91 -10.00
C ASP A 202 7.14 18.88 -10.75
N ASN A 203 6.69 18.48 -11.95
CA ASN A 203 7.25 17.47 -12.86
C ASN A 203 6.81 16.01 -12.68
N ARG A 204 5.93 15.66 -11.72
CA ARG A 204 5.39 14.30 -11.63
C ARG A 204 4.32 14.04 -12.71
N LYS A 205 4.46 12.94 -13.45
CA LYS A 205 3.54 12.56 -14.54
C LYS A 205 2.20 12.03 -14.04
N ASP A 206 2.24 11.13 -13.05
CA ASP A 206 1.06 10.56 -12.42
C ASP A 206 1.45 9.84 -11.09
N LEU A 207 0.45 9.36 -10.36
CA LEU A 207 0.52 8.55 -9.15
C LEU A 207 0.42 7.05 -9.47
N ILE A 208 1.27 6.25 -8.84
CA ILE A 208 1.25 4.79 -8.90
C ILE A 208 1.23 4.24 -7.48
N LEU A 209 0.34 3.28 -7.22
CA LEU A 209 0.30 2.50 -5.99
C LEU A 209 0.78 1.08 -6.28
N ILE A 210 1.81 0.63 -5.56
CA ILE A 210 2.31 -0.75 -5.60
C ILE A 210 2.03 -1.38 -4.24
N VAL A 211 1.26 -2.46 -4.24
CA VAL A 211 0.95 -3.27 -3.05
C VAL A 211 1.65 -4.60 -3.20
N ASP A 212 2.66 -4.86 -2.36
CA ASP A 212 3.46 -6.08 -2.42
C ASP A 212 3.02 -7.10 -1.34
N ASN A 213 3.51 -8.33 -1.45
CA ASN A 213 3.30 -9.43 -0.50
C ASN A 213 1.83 -9.84 -0.30
N LEU A 214 0.93 -9.53 -1.24
CA LEU A 214 -0.44 -10.03 -1.22
C LEU A 214 -0.52 -11.55 -1.37
N ASP A 215 0.48 -12.19 -1.99
CA ASP A 215 0.59 -13.66 -2.06
C ASP A 215 0.95 -14.31 -0.71
N ARG A 216 1.25 -13.50 0.33
CA ARG A 216 1.45 -13.98 1.70
C ARG A 216 0.14 -14.18 2.46
N ILE A 217 -0.97 -13.62 1.95
CA ILE A 217 -2.31 -13.85 2.49
C ILE A 217 -2.65 -15.34 2.33
N VAL A 218 -3.12 -15.96 3.40
CA VAL A 218 -3.51 -17.37 3.43
C VAL A 218 -4.99 -17.47 3.02
N GLU A 219 -5.31 -18.39 2.12
CA GLU A 219 -6.72 -18.74 1.84
C GLU A 219 -7.32 -19.40 3.09
N GLN A 220 -8.44 -18.85 3.56
CA GLN A 220 -9.25 -19.45 4.64
C GLN A 220 -10.29 -20.40 4.06
#